data_AF-A0A3P5ZN21-F1
#
_entry.id   AF-A0A3P5ZN21-F1
#
_cell.length_a   1.000
_cell.length_b   1.000
_cell.length_c   1.000
_cell.angle_alpha   90.00
_cell.angle_beta   90.00
_cell.angle_gamma   90.00
#
_symmetry.space_group_name_H-M   'P 1'
#
loop_
_entity.id
_entity.type
_entity.pdbx_description
1 polymer ?
#
loop_
_entity_poly.entity_id
_entity_poly.type
_entity_poly.pdbx_seq_one_letter_code
_entity_poly.pdbx_strand_id
1 'polypeptide(L)' 'MDWMGLKDTIYPTSLHRVAAQATVYSLWWERNNRLHNSVSTPVASTFKKIDRLVRNIITARRD' A
#
# COMPACT_ATOMS: atom_id res chain seq x y z
N MET A 1 10.65 13.97 5.46
CA MET A 1 9.40 13.23 5.17
C MET A 1 8.38 14.13 4.47
N ASP A 2 8.82 15.00 3.55
CA ASP A 2 7.98 16.09 3.00
C ASP A 2 7.23 15.70 1.70
N TRP A 3 7.59 14.56 1.12
CA TRP A 3 7.00 14.06 -0.14
C TRP A 3 5.56 13.55 0.03
N MET A 4 5.15 13.13 1.24
CA MET A 4 3.78 12.68 1.56
C MET A 4 2.84 13.84 1.95
N GLY A 5 3.37 15.06 2.02
CA GLY A 5 2.66 16.27 2.41
C GLY A 5 2.32 17.19 1.24
N LEU A 6 2.88 16.96 0.04
CA LEU A 6 2.56 17.77 -1.13
C LEU A 6 1.05 17.70 -1.40
N LYS A 7 0.40 18.86 -1.25
CA LYS A 7 -0.98 19.07 -1.68
C LYS A 7 -0.96 19.18 -3.19
N ASP A 8 -1.14 18.04 -3.85
CA ASP A 8 -1.41 18.02 -5.27
C ASP A 8 -2.90 18.37 -5.47
N THR A 9 -3.20 19.28 -6.40
CA THR A 9 -4.59 19.71 -6.67
C THR A 9 -5.41 18.57 -7.30
N ILE A 10 -4.73 17.54 -7.82
CA ILE A 10 -5.32 16.47 -8.61
C ILE A 10 -5.70 15.24 -7.74
N TYR A 11 -5.01 15.00 -6.62
CA TYR A 11 -5.23 13.80 -5.80
C TYR A 11 -5.29 14.11 -4.30
N PRO A 12 -6.23 13.52 -3.54
CA PRO A 12 -6.29 13.72 -2.10
C PRO A 12 -5.00 13.25 -1.41
N THR A 13 -4.44 14.09 -0.53
CA THR A 13 -3.25 13.73 0.27
C THR A 13 -3.46 12.45 1.09
N SER A 14 -4.72 12.17 1.48
CA SER A 14 -5.12 10.95 2.17
C SER A 14 -4.92 9.68 1.32
N LEU A 15 -5.25 9.72 0.02
CA LEU A 15 -5.02 8.62 -0.92
C LEU A 15 -3.53 8.36 -1.07
N HIS A 16 -2.74 9.42 -1.23
CA HIS A 16 -1.31 9.30 -1.46
C HIS A 16 -0.60 8.67 -0.25
N ARG A 17 -0.96 9.09 0.96
CA ARG A 17 -0.45 8.51 2.22
C ARG A 17 -0.83 7.04 2.37
N VAL A 18 -2.08 6.69 2.08
CA VAL A 18 -2.57 5.29 2.18
C VAL A 18 -1.87 4.39 1.17
N ALA A 19 -1.70 4.85 -0.08
CA ALA A 19 -0.99 4.11 -1.12
C ALA A 19 0.49 3.89 -0.76
N ALA A 20 1.17 4.91 -0.24
CA ALA A 20 2.54 4.79 0.25
C ALA A 20 2.64 3.76 1.38
N GLN A 21 1.77 3.86 2.39
CA GLN A 21 1.72 2.92 3.50
C GLN A 21 1.46 1.48 3.03
N ALA A 22 0.45 1.27 2.18
CA ALA A 22 0.08 -0.05 1.68
C ALA A 22 1.23 -0.69 0.87
N THR A 23 1.94 0.10 0.07
CA THR A 23 3.09 -0.34 -0.72
C THR A 23 4.26 -0.76 0.17
N VAL A 24 4.66 0.11 1.09
CA VAL A 24 5.78 -0.16 2.02
C VAL A 24 5.49 -1.39 2.90
N TYR A 25 4.28 -1.47 3.46
CA TYR A 25 3.84 -2.61 4.25
C TYR A 25 3.85 -3.91 3.44
N SER A 26 3.31 -3.89 2.22
CA SER A 26 3.23 -5.10 1.38
C SER A 26 4.62 -5.60 0.94
N LEU A 27 5.55 -4.69 0.66
CA LEU A 27 6.93 -5.04 0.31
C LEU A 27 7.68 -5.62 1.51
N TRP A 28 7.55 -4.98 2.67
CA TRP A 28 8.14 -5.50 3.92
C TRP A 28 7.58 -6.89 4.26
N TRP A 29 6.27 -7.07 4.14
CA TRP A 29 5.61 -8.35 4.38
C TRP A 29 6.10 -9.43 3.41
N GLU A 30 6.18 -9.15 2.10
CA GLU A 30 6.69 -10.11 1.11
C GLU A 30 8.13 -10.50 1.41
N ARG A 31 9.01 -9.53 1.67
CA ARG A 31 10.41 -9.78 2.02
C ARG A 31 10.51 -10.71 3.23
N ASN A 32 9.75 -10.43 4.28
CA ASN A 32 9.77 -11.23 5.50
C ASN A 32 9.20 -12.63 5.26
N ASN A 33 8.15 -12.74 4.45
CA ASN A 33 7.55 -14.03 4.11
C ASN A 33 8.53 -14.89 3.29
N ARG A 34 9.31 -14.27 2.40
CA ARG A 34 10.37 -14.95 1.66
C ARG A 34 11.52 -15.38 2.57
N LEU A 35 11.91 -14.54 3.53
CA LEU A 35 13.01 -14.81 4.46
C LEU A 35 12.67 -15.92 5.47
N HIS A 36 11.46 -15.91 6.03
CA HIS A 36 11.09 -16.79 7.14
C HIS A 36 10.30 -18.02 6.71
N ASN A 37 9.50 -17.92 5.64
CA ASN A 37 8.63 -19.01 5.19
C ASN A 37 9.08 -19.59 3.84
N SER A 38 10.15 -19.06 3.24
CA SER A 38 10.61 -19.44 1.89
C SER A 38 9.51 -19.33 0.81
N VAL A 39 8.48 -18.53 1.07
CA VAL A 39 7.35 -18.31 0.14
C VAL A 39 7.59 -17.02 -0.62
N SER A 40 7.79 -17.14 -1.93
CA SER A 40 7.84 -16.01 -2.84
C SER A 40 6.45 -15.76 -3.43
N THR A 41 5.92 -14.55 -3.25
CA THR A 41 4.60 -14.19 -3.77
C THR A 41 4.76 -13.59 -5.17
N PRO A 42 3.96 -14.00 -6.17
CA PRO A 42 4.01 -13.37 -7.49
C PRO A 42 3.73 -11.86 -7.40
N VAL A 43 4.49 -11.07 -8.16
CA VAL A 43 4.41 -9.61 -8.17
C VAL A 43 2.99 -9.11 -8.47
N ALA A 44 2.29 -9.75 -9.42
CA ALA A 44 0.90 -9.43 -9.76
C ALA A 44 -0.06 -9.59 -8.56
N SER A 45 0.12 -10.64 -7.75
CA SER A 45 -0.69 -10.88 -6.55
C SER A 45 -0.41 -9.81 -5.48
N THR A 46 0.84 -9.39 -5.33
CA THR A 46 1.22 -8.30 -4.42
C THR A 46 0.59 -6.98 -4.84
N PHE A 47 0.62 -6.63 -6.13
CA PHE A 47 -0.05 -5.42 -6.64
C PHE A 47 -1.56 -5.46 -6.41
N LYS A 48 -2.21 -6.59 -6.69
CA LYS A 48 -3.65 -6.77 -6.42
C LYS A 48 -3.98 -6.62 -4.93
N LYS A 49 -3.09 -7.07 -4.04
CA LYS A 49 -3.24 -6.93 -2.59
C LYS A 49 -3.10 -5.46 -2.16
N ILE A 50 -2.15 -4.72 -2.73
CA ILE A 50 -1.98 -3.28 -2.49
C ILE A 50 -3.24 -2.51 -2.93
N ASP A 51 -3.75 -2.74 -4.15
CA ASP A 51 -4.97 -2.08 -4.65
C ASP A 51 -6.16 -2.32 -3.70
N ARG A 52 -6.37 -3.57 -3.31
CA ARG A 52 -7.45 -3.95 -2.39
C ARG A 52 -7.29 -3.28 -1.02
N LEU A 53 -6.07 -3.20 -0.48
CA LEU A 53 -5.78 -2.53 0.79
C LEU A 53 -6.13 -1.04 0.73
N VAL A 54 -5.69 -0.36 -0.33
CA VAL A 54 -5.97 1.07 -0.52
C VAL A 54 -7.48 1.31 -0.62
N ARG A 55 -8.18 0.51 -1.44
CA ARG A 55 -9.63 0.63 -1.61
C ARG A 55 -10.38 0.37 -0.30
N ASN A 56 -10.04 -0.68 0.42
CA ASN A 56 -10.67 -1.01 1.70
C ASN A 56 -10.50 0.11 2.73
N ILE A 57 -9.30 0.69 2.83
CA ILE A 57 -9.04 1.80 3.78
C ILE A 57 -9.85 3.04 3.41
N ILE A 58 -10.03 3.33 2.12
CA ILE A 58 -10.84 4.47 1.67
C ILE A 58 -12.32 4.21 1.93
N THR A 59 -12.82 3.02 1.60
CA THR A 59 -14.21 2.64 1.87
C THR A 59 -14.52 2.71 3.36
N ALA A 60 -13.66 2.14 4.22
CA ALA A 60 -13.84 2.17 5.67
C ALA A 60 -13.74 3.57 6.32
N ARG A 61 -13.24 4.58 5.58
CA ARG A 61 -13.23 5.98 6.02
C ARG A 61 -14.43 6.78 5.52
N ARG A 62 -15.22 6.19 4.61
CA ARG A 62 -16.43 6.78 4.05
C ARG A 62 -17.67 6.40 4.86
N ASP A 63 -17.65 5.22 5.46
CA ASP A 63 -18.62 4.75 6.48
C ASP A 63 -18.30 5.36 7.85
#